data_AF-A0AAD6ZJU4-F1
#
_entry.id   AF-A0AAD6ZJU4-F1
#
_cell.length_a   1.000
_cell.length_b   1.000
_cell.length_c   1.000
_cell.angle_alpha   90.00
_cell.angle_beta   90.00
_cell.angle_gamma   90.00
#
_symmetry.space_group_name_H-M   'P 1'
#
loop_
_entity.id
_entity.type
_entity.pdbx_description
1 polymer ?
#
loop_
_entity_poly.entity_id
_entity_poly.type
_entity_poly.pdbx_seq_one_letter_code
_entity_poly.pdbx_strand_id
1 'polypeptide(L)'
;MPQARIQWPQQNNERDEFAEYNELIVARHPLLDGAFASLDGLNLLCQTSDDMEIENATYNGWLSEHYISSVIAFSPKGKIRAPIKTGQRMRGTMEEIEEHLAFDRQLLSYRQTAEWGMRGLQGSFGRLRIPLEIGRHKERGDLIEICIRLHNLRACTVGINQIRTVYMPIWKENGQEQVWIDFENMLFADQRHSDRVARFHNVAIYD
;
A
#
# COMPACT_ATOMS: atom_id res chain seq x y z
N MET A 1 -22.33 5.19 -5.98
CA MET A 1 -21.79 6.36 -5.28
C MET A 1 -20.39 6.69 -5.82
N PRO A 2 -20.13 7.90 -6.32
CA PRO A 2 -18.82 8.29 -6.87
C PRO A 2 -17.66 8.13 -5.89
N GLN A 3 -17.87 8.44 -4.61
CA GLN A 3 -16.86 8.40 -3.55
C GLN A 3 -16.39 6.97 -3.21
N ALA A 4 -17.18 5.96 -3.57
CA ALA A 4 -16.88 4.56 -3.31
C ALA A 4 -16.19 3.86 -4.51
N ARG A 5 -16.02 4.53 -5.66
CA ARG A 5 -15.52 3.89 -6.88
C ARG A 5 -14.07 3.44 -6.71
N ILE A 6 -13.79 2.25 -7.23
CA ILE A 6 -12.44 1.75 -7.48
C ILE A 6 -12.11 2.15 -8.90
N GLN A 7 -11.03 2.88 -9.10
CA GLN A 7 -10.67 3.38 -10.42
C GLN A 7 -9.15 3.49 -10.54
N TRP A 8 -8.62 3.39 -11.75
CA TRP A 8 -7.23 3.74 -12.03
C TRP A 8 -7.06 5.27 -12.10
N PRO A 9 -5.89 5.84 -11.80
CA PRO A 9 -5.68 7.26 -12.01
C PRO A 9 -5.94 7.59 -13.48
N GLN A 10 -6.54 8.75 -13.73
CA GLN A 10 -6.86 9.20 -15.08
C GLN A 10 -5.87 10.25 -15.55
N GLN A 11 -5.55 10.19 -16.84
CA GLN A 11 -4.81 11.23 -17.54
C GLN A 11 -5.67 11.69 -18.72
N ASN A 12 -6.02 12.97 -18.75
CA ASN A 12 -6.74 13.62 -19.84
C ASN A 12 -6.29 15.08 -19.99
N ASN A 13 -6.82 15.79 -20.99
CA ASN A 13 -6.42 17.17 -21.32
C ASN A 13 -6.64 18.19 -20.18
N GLU A 14 -7.47 17.87 -19.19
CA GLU A 14 -7.83 18.76 -18.08
C GLU A 14 -7.13 18.38 -16.77
N ARG A 15 -6.73 17.11 -16.63
CA ARG A 15 -6.22 16.57 -15.38
C ARG A 15 -5.31 15.37 -15.59
N ASP A 16 -4.13 15.45 -14.99
CA ASP A 16 -3.20 14.35 -14.86
C ASP A 16 -3.15 13.89 -13.40
N GLU A 17 -3.93 12.85 -13.06
CA GLU A 17 -3.90 12.30 -11.71
C GLU A 17 -2.59 11.56 -11.39
N PHE A 18 -1.83 11.12 -12.40
CA PHE A 18 -0.54 10.47 -12.17
C PHE A 18 0.49 11.49 -11.73
N ALA A 19 0.61 12.60 -12.47
CA ALA A 19 1.48 13.71 -12.11
C ALA A 19 1.13 14.27 -10.73
N GLU A 20 -0.16 14.50 -10.45
CA GLU A 20 -0.62 14.98 -9.16
C GLU A 20 -0.23 14.04 -8.00
N TYR A 21 -0.33 12.72 -8.21
CA TYR A 21 0.01 11.76 -7.15
C TYR A 21 1.51 11.65 -6.98
N ASN A 22 2.25 11.75 -8.09
CA ASN A 22 3.68 11.79 -8.08
C ASN A 22 4.23 13.00 -7.33
N GLU A 23 3.70 14.20 -7.58
CA GLU A 23 4.08 15.41 -6.84
C GLU A 23 3.92 15.23 -5.33
N LEU A 24 2.81 14.62 -4.88
CA LEU A 24 2.58 14.34 -3.46
C LEU A 24 3.61 13.36 -2.88
N ILE A 25 4.03 12.37 -3.66
CA ILE A 25 5.01 11.37 -3.24
C ILE A 25 6.39 11.98 -3.20
N VAL A 26 6.81 12.66 -4.28
CA VAL A 26 8.12 13.30 -4.43
C VAL A 26 8.32 14.39 -3.38
N ALA A 27 7.27 15.13 -3.02
CA ALA A 27 7.33 16.12 -1.94
C ALA A 27 7.80 15.54 -0.59
N ARG A 28 7.57 14.24 -0.35
CA ARG A 28 7.98 13.54 0.88
C ARG A 28 9.13 12.56 0.64
N HIS A 29 9.24 12.02 -0.56
CA HIS A 29 10.21 11.03 -1.00
C HIS A 29 10.83 11.47 -2.33
N PRO A 30 11.80 12.40 -2.30
CA PRO A 30 12.36 13.01 -3.51
C PRO A 30 13.00 12.01 -4.50
N LEU A 31 13.40 10.83 -4.03
CA LEU A 31 14.00 9.78 -4.86
C LEU A 31 12.96 8.87 -5.51
N LEU A 32 11.68 8.97 -5.14
CA LEU A 32 10.58 8.17 -5.72
C LEU A 32 9.88 8.92 -6.87
N ASP A 33 10.67 9.45 -7.80
CA ASP A 33 10.17 10.10 -9.00
C ASP A 33 9.39 9.10 -9.90
N GLY A 34 8.35 9.59 -10.58
CA GLY A 34 7.40 8.79 -11.34
C GLY A 34 6.45 7.86 -10.53
N ALA A 35 6.63 7.69 -9.22
CA ALA A 35 5.71 6.90 -8.40
C ALA A 35 4.33 7.58 -8.28
N PHE A 36 3.23 6.82 -8.28
CA PHE A 36 1.86 7.35 -8.13
C PHE A 36 0.99 6.58 -7.12
N ALA A 37 1.45 5.39 -6.70
CA ALA A 37 0.82 4.57 -5.68
C ALA A 37 1.85 3.59 -5.09
N SER A 38 1.64 3.13 -3.86
CA SER A 38 2.35 1.98 -3.31
C SER A 38 1.54 0.72 -3.55
N LEU A 39 2.18 -0.43 -3.51
CA LEU A 39 1.56 -1.72 -3.79
C LEU A 39 1.86 -2.69 -2.65
N ASP A 40 0.86 -3.46 -2.24
CA ASP A 40 1.05 -4.59 -1.33
C ASP A 40 0.15 -5.76 -1.68
N GLY A 41 0.60 -6.94 -1.27
CA GLY A 41 -0.16 -8.19 -1.35
C GLY A 41 -1.17 -8.27 -0.21
N LEU A 42 -2.44 -8.47 -0.54
CA LEU A 42 -3.45 -8.90 0.41
C LEU A 42 -3.65 -10.40 0.32
N ASN A 43 -3.20 -11.08 1.37
CA ASN A 43 -3.46 -12.48 1.61
C ASN A 43 -4.79 -12.61 2.36
N LEU A 44 -5.81 -13.08 1.65
CA LEU A 44 -7.11 -13.42 2.25
C LEU A 44 -7.13 -14.91 2.50
N LEU A 45 -7.37 -15.32 3.75
CA LEU A 45 -7.61 -16.72 4.07
C LEU A 45 -8.74 -17.25 3.19
N CYS A 46 -8.53 -18.42 2.60
CA CYS A 46 -9.57 -19.17 1.92
C CYS A 46 -9.68 -20.57 2.50
N GLN A 47 -10.84 -21.18 2.32
CA GLN A 47 -11.04 -22.58 2.69
C GLN A 47 -10.17 -23.48 1.80
N THR A 48 -9.85 -24.67 2.30
CA THR A 48 -9.27 -25.77 1.52
C THR A 48 -10.19 -26.20 0.39
N SER A 49 -9.61 -26.67 -0.71
CA SER A 49 -10.33 -27.17 -1.87
C SER A 49 -10.03 -28.65 -2.09
N ASP A 50 -11.07 -29.44 -2.37
CA ASP A 50 -10.88 -30.84 -2.81
C ASP A 50 -10.35 -30.92 -4.26
N ASP A 51 -10.41 -29.81 -5.00
CA ASP A 51 -9.79 -29.66 -6.32
C ASP A 51 -8.29 -29.34 -6.17
N MET A 52 -7.45 -30.22 -6.69
CA MET A 52 -6.00 -30.18 -6.58
C MET A 52 -5.35 -28.99 -7.30
N GLU A 53 -5.93 -28.49 -8.39
CA GLU A 53 -5.40 -27.30 -9.08
C GLU A 53 -5.65 -26.05 -8.24
N ILE A 54 -6.84 -25.94 -7.66
CA ILE A 54 -7.22 -24.82 -6.79
C ILE A 54 -6.47 -24.88 -5.46
N GLU A 55 -6.32 -26.08 -4.89
CA GLU A 55 -5.50 -26.31 -3.68
C GLU A 55 -4.06 -25.84 -3.93
N ASN A 56 -3.41 -26.32 -5.00
CA ASN A 56 -2.06 -25.91 -5.35
C ASN A 56 -1.94 -24.41 -5.66
N ALA A 57 -2.95 -23.81 -6.29
CA ALA A 57 -2.95 -22.38 -6.62
C ALA A 57 -3.16 -21.46 -5.41
N THR A 58 -3.74 -21.98 -4.33
CA THR A 58 -4.05 -21.20 -3.12
C THR A 58 -3.19 -21.57 -1.92
N TYR A 59 -2.49 -22.71 -1.95
CA TYR A 59 -1.63 -23.16 -0.86
C TYR A 59 -0.36 -22.31 -0.72
N ASN A 60 -0.13 -21.75 0.45
CA ASN A 60 1.09 -21.04 0.79
C ASN A 60 1.98 -21.92 1.67
N GLY A 61 3.05 -22.48 1.08
CA GLY A 61 3.98 -23.39 1.77
C GLY A 61 4.81 -22.76 2.90
N TRP A 62 4.83 -21.43 3.03
CA TRP A 62 5.49 -20.73 4.15
C TRP A 62 4.57 -20.61 5.38
N LEU A 63 3.27 -20.43 5.14
CA LEU A 63 2.26 -20.24 6.19
C LEU A 63 1.49 -21.54 6.52
N SER A 64 1.71 -22.61 5.76
CA SER A 64 1.02 -23.89 5.88
C SER A 64 -0.52 -23.75 5.82
N GLU A 65 -1.00 -22.77 5.05
CA GLU A 65 -2.41 -22.38 4.96
C GLU A 65 -2.76 -21.89 3.53
N HIS A 66 -4.06 -21.76 3.25
CA HIS A 66 -4.58 -21.37 1.94
C HIS A 66 -4.94 -19.88 1.87
N TYR A 67 -4.40 -19.19 0.87
CA TYR A 67 -4.58 -17.76 0.67
C TYR A 67 -4.88 -17.39 -0.77
N ILE A 68 -5.76 -16.41 -0.93
CA ILE A 68 -5.91 -15.66 -2.17
C ILE A 68 -4.99 -14.45 -2.09
N SER A 69 -3.97 -14.42 -2.94
CA SER A 69 -3.05 -13.30 -3.08
C SER A 69 -3.61 -12.25 -4.04
N SER A 70 -4.10 -11.15 -3.50
CA SER A 70 -4.53 -9.98 -4.30
C SER A 70 -3.46 -8.90 -4.25
N VAL A 71 -3.28 -8.13 -5.33
CA VAL A 71 -2.40 -6.96 -5.31
C VAL A 71 -3.27 -5.72 -5.22
N ILE A 72 -3.02 -4.89 -4.20
CA ILE A 72 -3.77 -3.65 -3.97
C ILE A 72 -2.80 -2.49 -4.01
N ALA A 73 -3.18 -1.42 -4.73
CA ALA A 73 -2.44 -0.18 -4.73
C ALA A 73 -3.09 0.87 -3.85
N PHE A 74 -2.27 1.66 -3.17
CA PHE A 74 -2.71 2.73 -2.29
C PHE A 74 -2.13 4.06 -2.76
N SER A 75 -3.00 5.04 -3.00
CA SER A 75 -2.59 6.38 -3.43
C SER A 75 -2.40 7.32 -2.24
N PRO A 76 -1.54 8.36 -2.38
CA PRO A 76 -1.35 9.42 -1.38
C PRO A 76 -2.66 10.10 -0.93
N LYS A 77 -3.68 10.12 -1.80
CA LYS A 77 -5.01 10.67 -1.50
C LYS A 77 -5.86 9.78 -0.60
N GLY A 78 -5.35 8.63 -0.17
CA GLY A 78 -6.08 7.68 0.66
C GLY A 78 -7.08 6.81 -0.11
N LYS A 79 -6.92 6.63 -1.43
CA LYS A 79 -7.79 5.79 -2.26
C LYS A 79 -7.05 4.55 -2.76
N ILE A 80 -7.79 3.46 -2.97
CA ILE A 80 -7.28 2.23 -3.58
C ILE A 80 -7.21 2.35 -5.12
N ARG A 81 -6.09 1.92 -5.72
CA ARG A 81 -5.79 1.77 -7.16
C ARG A 81 -5.35 0.30 -7.41
N ALA A 82 -5.29 -0.22 -8.65
CA ALA A 82 -4.92 -1.63 -8.91
C ALA A 82 -3.97 -1.80 -10.13
N PRO A 83 -2.84 -2.52 -10.02
CA PRO A 83 -1.81 -2.59 -11.08
C PRO A 83 -1.89 -3.83 -11.99
N ILE A 84 -1.00 -3.89 -13.00
CA ILE A 84 -0.60 -5.08 -13.79
C ILE A 84 0.88 -5.47 -13.42
N LYS A 85 1.25 -6.77 -13.47
CA LYS A 85 2.56 -7.36 -13.03
C LYS A 85 3.29 -8.14 -14.16
N THR A 86 4.59 -8.54 -14.15
CA THR A 86 5.91 -8.10 -13.59
C THR A 86 7.03 -8.94 -14.27
N GLY A 87 8.26 -8.42 -14.42
CA GLY A 87 9.49 -9.22 -14.54
C GLY A 87 10.79 -8.43 -14.76
N GLN A 88 11.53 -8.03 -13.70
CA GLN A 88 12.89 -7.46 -13.87
C GLN A 88 13.78 -7.50 -12.60
N ARG A 89 15.11 -7.51 -12.80
CA ARG A 89 16.21 -7.53 -11.80
C ARG A 89 17.26 -6.44 -12.14
N MET A 90 18.08 -6.01 -11.17
CA MET A 90 19.18 -5.02 -11.35
C MET A 90 20.50 -5.37 -10.60
N ARG A 91 21.64 -4.75 -10.96
CA ARG A 91 23.02 -4.84 -10.41
C ARG A 91 23.80 -3.49 -10.55
N GLY A 92 24.77 -3.14 -9.68
CA GLY A 92 25.57 -1.87 -9.72
C GLY A 92 26.81 -1.77 -8.76
N THR A 93 27.49 -0.61 -8.74
CA THR A 93 28.74 -0.15 -8.07
C THR A 93 28.51 0.58 -6.73
N MET A 94 29.56 0.99 -5.98
CA MET A 94 29.45 1.56 -4.61
C MET A 94 28.62 2.86 -4.51
N GLU A 95 28.83 3.83 -5.41
CA GLU A 95 28.06 5.07 -5.45
C GLU A 95 26.61 4.78 -5.85
N GLU A 96 26.42 3.86 -6.80
CA GLU A 96 25.12 3.31 -7.17
C GLU A 96 24.47 2.56 -5.99
N ILE A 97 25.25 1.91 -5.11
CA ILE A 97 24.78 1.24 -3.91
C ILE A 97 24.34 2.26 -2.86
N GLU A 98 25.08 3.36 -2.65
CA GLU A 98 24.66 4.41 -1.71
C GLU A 98 23.39 5.15 -2.17
N GLU A 99 23.29 5.47 -3.45
CA GLU A 99 22.06 6.00 -4.06
C GLU A 99 20.91 4.99 -3.96
N HIS A 100 21.18 3.71 -4.21
CA HIS A 100 20.20 2.63 -4.06
C HIS A 100 19.73 2.49 -2.61
N LEU A 101 20.63 2.59 -1.63
CA LEU A 101 20.28 2.56 -0.21
C LEU A 101 19.45 3.79 0.20
N ALA A 102 19.73 4.96 -0.36
CA ALA A 102 18.93 6.16 -0.13
C ALA A 102 17.52 6.01 -0.73
N PHE A 103 17.43 5.48 -1.94
CA PHE A 103 16.18 5.14 -2.61
C PHE A 103 15.40 4.10 -1.81
N ASP A 104 16.03 3.00 -1.38
CA ASP A 104 15.43 1.92 -0.60
C ASP A 104 14.86 2.41 0.72
N ARG A 105 15.56 3.31 1.43
CA ARG A 105 15.02 3.93 2.65
C ARG A 105 13.72 4.69 2.38
N GLN A 106 13.66 5.45 1.29
CA GLN A 106 12.44 6.16 0.91
C GLN A 106 11.34 5.20 0.44
N LEU A 107 11.70 4.15 -0.29
CA LEU A 107 10.78 3.11 -0.73
C LEU A 107 10.18 2.34 0.45
N LEU A 108 10.98 1.97 1.45
CA LEU A 108 10.52 1.31 2.68
C LEU A 108 9.56 2.22 3.46
N SER A 109 9.89 3.51 3.60
CA SER A 109 9.01 4.50 4.21
C SER A 109 7.70 4.63 3.42
N TYR A 110 7.77 4.69 2.09
CA TYR A 110 6.59 4.79 1.23
C TYR A 110 5.72 3.53 1.29
N ARG A 111 6.33 2.35 1.42
CA ARG A 111 5.63 1.05 1.60
C ARG A 111 4.70 1.06 2.82
N GLN A 112 4.99 1.86 3.84
CA GLN A 112 4.10 2.00 5.01
C GLN A 112 2.69 2.48 4.62
N THR A 113 2.54 3.23 3.53
CA THR A 113 1.21 3.60 3.02
C THR A 113 0.36 2.39 2.66
N ALA A 114 0.99 1.33 2.15
CA ALA A 114 0.31 0.10 1.88
C ALA A 114 -0.07 -0.63 3.18
N GLU A 115 0.82 -0.65 4.18
CA GLU A 115 0.48 -1.18 5.51
C GLU A 115 -0.68 -0.44 6.17
N TRP A 116 -0.71 0.90 6.11
CA TRP A 116 -1.82 1.71 6.66
C TRP A 116 -3.13 1.41 5.94
N GLY A 117 -3.10 1.30 4.61
CA GLY A 117 -4.26 0.91 3.81
C GLY A 117 -4.76 -0.49 4.17
N MET A 118 -3.85 -1.45 4.25
CA MET A 118 -4.10 -2.85 4.56
C MET A 118 -4.64 -3.08 5.97
N ARG A 119 -3.99 -2.51 6.99
CA ARG A 119 -4.48 -2.53 8.38
C ARG A 119 -5.82 -1.83 8.49
N GLY A 120 -6.03 -0.74 7.74
CA GLY A 120 -7.32 -0.08 7.64
C GLY A 120 -8.41 -0.99 7.08
N LEU A 121 -8.11 -1.78 6.03
CA LEU A 121 -9.05 -2.70 5.40
C LEU A 121 -9.37 -3.88 6.31
N GLN A 122 -8.38 -4.69 6.71
CA GLN A 122 -8.60 -5.86 7.56
C GLN A 122 -9.05 -5.47 8.98
N GLY A 123 -8.66 -4.29 9.48
CA GLY A 123 -9.15 -3.73 10.75
C GLY A 123 -10.63 -3.34 10.71
N SER A 124 -11.07 -2.75 9.61
CA SER A 124 -12.46 -2.29 9.48
C SER A 124 -13.44 -3.40 9.11
N PHE A 125 -12.97 -4.44 8.41
CA PHE A 125 -13.81 -5.50 7.87
C PHE A 125 -13.39 -6.86 8.43
N GLY A 126 -13.89 -7.19 9.62
CA GLY A 126 -13.59 -8.47 10.29
C GLY A 126 -13.92 -9.71 9.43
N ARG A 127 -14.87 -9.61 8.50
CA ARG A 127 -15.19 -10.70 7.56
C ARG A 127 -14.02 -11.10 6.67
N LEU A 128 -13.11 -10.17 6.35
CA LEU A 128 -11.90 -10.44 5.57
C LEU A 128 -10.81 -11.19 6.37
N ARG A 129 -10.99 -11.34 7.69
CA ARG A 129 -10.10 -12.13 8.56
C ARG A 129 -10.54 -13.58 8.73
N ILE A 130 -11.73 -13.93 8.23
CA ILE A 130 -12.29 -15.27 8.31
C ILE A 130 -12.14 -15.91 6.93
N PRO A 131 -11.84 -17.22 6.84
CA PRO A 131 -11.75 -17.92 5.57
C PRO A 131 -12.91 -17.58 4.62
N LEU A 132 -12.56 -17.20 3.39
CA LEU A 132 -13.49 -16.98 2.30
C LEU A 132 -13.84 -18.33 1.67
N GLU A 133 -15.09 -18.47 1.25
CA GLU A 133 -15.55 -19.70 0.60
C GLU A 133 -14.86 -19.89 -0.75
N ILE A 134 -14.22 -21.03 -0.95
CA ILE A 134 -13.38 -21.27 -2.12
C ILE A 134 -14.21 -21.57 -3.38
N GLY A 135 -15.31 -22.32 -3.24
CA GLY A 135 -16.22 -22.66 -4.33
C GLY A 135 -17.14 -21.52 -4.80
N ARG A 136 -17.31 -20.46 -4.00
CA ARG A 136 -18.20 -19.32 -4.30
C ARG A 136 -17.43 -18.10 -4.79
N HIS A 137 -16.80 -18.23 -5.96
CA HIS A 137 -15.92 -17.21 -6.51
C HIS A 137 -16.61 -15.86 -6.77
N LYS A 138 -17.88 -15.88 -7.20
CA LYS A 138 -18.66 -14.68 -7.52
C LYS A 138 -19.02 -13.90 -6.25
N GLU A 139 -19.63 -14.57 -5.28
CA GLU A 139 -20.05 -13.98 -4.01
C GLU A 139 -18.84 -13.50 -3.21
N ARG A 140 -17.72 -14.21 -3.30
CA ARG A 140 -16.44 -13.78 -2.74
C ARG A 140 -15.94 -12.51 -3.41
N GLY A 141 -15.99 -12.43 -4.74
CA GLY A 141 -15.66 -11.23 -5.51
C GLY A 141 -16.52 -10.04 -5.09
N ASP A 142 -17.84 -10.23 -5.02
CA ASP A 142 -18.80 -9.21 -4.59
C ASP A 142 -18.50 -8.72 -3.16
N LEU A 143 -18.22 -9.64 -2.23
CA LEU A 143 -17.86 -9.30 -0.86
C LEU A 143 -16.57 -8.46 -0.79
N ILE A 144 -15.52 -8.87 -1.50
CA ILE A 144 -14.25 -8.14 -1.55
C ILE A 144 -14.48 -6.75 -2.15
N GLU A 145 -15.21 -6.68 -3.27
CA GLU A 145 -15.52 -5.42 -3.94
C GLU A 145 -16.32 -4.48 -3.01
N ILE A 146 -17.32 -5.00 -2.28
CA ILE A 146 -18.08 -4.23 -1.29
C ILE A 146 -17.16 -3.68 -0.20
N CYS A 147 -16.29 -4.51 0.38
CA CYS A 147 -15.35 -4.07 1.41
C CYS A 147 -14.43 -2.95 0.89
N ILE A 148 -13.90 -3.09 -0.33
CA ILE A 148 -13.03 -2.08 -0.94
C ILE A 148 -13.80 -0.79 -1.23
N ARG A 149 -15.01 -0.89 -1.77
CA ARG A 149 -15.87 0.28 -2.03
C ARG A 149 -16.23 1.03 -0.74
N LEU A 150 -16.54 0.30 0.32
CA LEU A 150 -16.81 0.86 1.64
C LEU A 150 -15.55 1.51 2.24
N HIS A 151 -14.37 0.93 2.03
CA HIS A 151 -13.11 1.54 2.41
C HIS A 151 -12.89 2.88 1.69
N ASN A 152 -13.05 2.91 0.36
CA ASN A 152 -12.93 4.15 -0.42
C ASN A 152 -13.95 5.20 0.03
N LEU A 153 -15.19 4.79 0.29
CA LEU A 153 -16.22 5.69 0.81
C LEU A 153 -15.76 6.30 2.14
N ARG A 154 -15.37 5.46 3.11
CA ARG A 154 -14.88 5.90 4.43
C ARG A 154 -13.68 6.84 4.30
N ALA A 155 -12.68 6.48 3.49
CA ALA A 155 -11.49 7.28 3.28
C ALA A 155 -11.83 8.65 2.69
N CYS A 156 -12.77 8.69 1.74
CA CYS A 156 -13.20 9.94 1.11
C CYS A 156 -14.05 10.81 2.05
N THR A 157 -14.91 10.22 2.89
CA THR A 157 -15.92 10.97 3.65
C THR A 157 -15.52 11.29 5.08
N VAL A 158 -14.81 10.40 5.78
CA VAL A 158 -14.63 10.49 7.25
C VAL A 158 -13.43 11.34 7.65
N GLY A 159 -12.57 11.77 6.73
CA GLY A 159 -11.41 12.59 7.12
C GLY A 159 -10.21 11.76 7.66
N ILE A 160 -10.48 10.66 8.37
CA ILE A 160 -9.49 9.85 9.10
C ILE A 160 -8.85 8.81 8.16
N ASN A 161 -7.85 9.24 7.39
CA ASN A 161 -7.06 8.35 6.54
C ASN A 161 -5.58 8.68 6.76
N GLN A 162 -4.82 7.76 7.36
CA GLN A 162 -3.41 7.97 7.70
C GLN A 162 -2.54 8.29 6.47
N ILE A 163 -2.80 7.63 5.33
CA ILE A 163 -2.11 7.94 4.07
C ILE A 163 -2.38 9.39 3.70
N ARG A 164 -3.64 9.80 3.68
CA ARG A 164 -4.00 11.19 3.39
C ARG A 164 -3.41 12.16 4.41
N THR A 165 -3.42 11.83 5.69
CA THR A 165 -2.85 12.66 6.76
C THR A 165 -1.34 12.88 6.57
N VAL A 166 -0.62 11.86 6.09
CA VAL A 166 0.83 11.92 5.89
C VAL A 166 1.22 12.62 4.58
N TYR A 167 0.42 12.45 3.51
CA TYR A 167 0.75 12.97 2.18
C TYR A 167 0.00 14.23 1.79
N MET A 168 -1.14 14.57 2.41
CA MET A 168 -1.87 15.81 2.13
C MET A 168 -1.49 16.90 3.11
N PRO A 169 -0.69 17.88 2.68
CA PRO A 169 -0.24 18.96 3.53
C PRO A 169 -1.31 20.06 3.64
N ILE A 170 -2.62 19.75 3.66
CA ILE A 170 -3.69 20.77 3.85
C ILE A 170 -3.51 21.51 5.21
N TRP A 171 -2.59 21.04 6.05
CA TRP A 171 -2.18 21.67 7.29
C TRP A 171 -0.94 22.58 7.15
N LYS A 172 -0.25 22.60 6.00
CA LYS A 172 0.84 23.53 5.67
C LYS A 172 0.34 24.94 5.38
N GLU A 173 -0.93 25.13 5.00
CA GLU A 173 -1.48 26.47 4.72
C GLU A 173 -1.40 27.42 5.94
N ASN A 174 -1.25 26.88 7.15
CA ASN A 174 -1.12 27.68 8.38
C ASN A 174 0.34 27.91 8.85
N GLY A 175 1.36 27.61 8.02
CA GLY A 175 2.77 27.88 8.36
C GLY A 175 3.34 27.03 9.50
N GLN A 176 2.69 25.92 9.86
CA GLN A 176 3.09 25.04 10.97
C GLN A 176 3.93 23.84 10.50
N GLU A 177 4.94 24.09 9.67
CA GLU A 177 5.82 23.03 9.15
C GLU A 177 6.61 22.34 10.28
N GLN A 178 7.07 23.11 11.27
CA GLN A 178 7.79 22.58 12.43
C GLN A 178 6.91 21.70 13.34
N VAL A 179 5.66 22.11 13.58
CA VAL A 179 4.69 21.31 14.38
C VAL A 179 4.41 19.98 13.70
N TRP A 180 4.40 19.95 12.36
CA TRP A 180 4.25 18.72 11.60
C TRP A 180 5.48 17.82 11.68
N ILE A 181 6.69 18.36 11.55
CA ILE A 181 7.93 17.60 11.71
C ILE A 181 8.00 16.99 13.13
N ASP A 182 7.61 17.75 14.15
CA ASP A 182 7.63 17.30 15.54
C ASP A 182 6.52 16.26 15.83
N PHE A 183 5.30 16.47 15.29
CA PHE A 183 4.20 15.51 15.37
C PHE A 183 4.54 14.22 14.63
N GLU A 184 5.17 14.31 13.45
CA GLU A 184 5.69 13.18 12.69
C GLU A 184 6.72 12.41 13.51
N ASN A 185 7.72 13.10 14.06
CA ASN A 185 8.73 12.44 14.88
C ASN A 185 8.13 11.72 16.10
N MET A 186 7.10 12.31 16.72
CA MET A 186 6.39 11.72 17.84
C MET A 186 5.51 10.52 17.43
N LEU A 187 4.77 10.61 16.33
CA LEU A 187 3.84 9.55 15.88
C LEU A 187 4.58 8.32 15.30
N PHE A 188 5.73 8.56 14.67
CA PHE A 188 6.47 7.55 13.92
C PHE A 188 7.77 7.12 14.58
N ALA A 189 8.13 7.62 15.77
CA ALA A 189 9.27 7.11 16.54
C ALA A 189 9.10 5.61 16.84
N ASP A 190 7.95 5.22 17.40
CA ASP A 190 7.67 3.84 17.76
C ASP A 190 7.50 2.93 16.54
N GLN A 191 6.96 3.45 15.43
CA GLN A 191 6.84 2.68 14.18
C GLN A 191 8.19 2.46 13.51
N ARG A 192 9.10 3.45 13.51
CA ARG A 192 10.49 3.28 13.05
C ARG A 192 11.25 2.29 13.93
N HIS A 193 11.04 2.35 15.24
CA HIS A 193 11.64 1.42 16.19
C HIS A 193 11.08 -0.01 16.03
N SER A 194 9.80 -0.13 15.68
CA SER A 194 9.09 -1.41 15.53
C SER A 194 9.07 -1.95 14.09
N ASP A 195 9.75 -1.29 13.14
CA ASP A 195 9.85 -1.76 11.76
C ASP A 195 10.75 -3.00 11.69
N ARG A 196 10.12 -4.15 11.95
CA ARG A 196 10.77 -5.47 11.92
C ARG A 196 11.14 -5.92 10.52
N VAL A 197 10.77 -5.17 9.48
CA VAL A 197 11.07 -5.49 8.08
C VAL A 197 12.32 -4.74 7.61
N ALA A 198 12.56 -3.53 8.10
CA ALA A 198 13.78 -2.77 7.84
C ALA A 198 15.07 -3.56 8.16
N ARG A 199 15.06 -4.47 9.15
CA ARG A 199 16.24 -5.33 9.45
C ARG A 199 16.57 -6.38 8.38
N PHE A 200 15.61 -6.72 7.50
CA PHE A 200 15.83 -7.63 6.37
C PHE A 200 16.26 -6.90 5.09
N HIS A 201 16.16 -5.57 5.11
CA HIS A 201 16.61 -4.66 4.06
C HIS A 201 17.58 -3.67 4.70
N ASN A 202 18.84 -4.08 4.90
CA ASN A 202 20.04 -3.24 5.08
C ASN A 202 21.10 -4.02 5.86
N VAL A 203 22.02 -4.68 5.14
CA VAL A 203 23.41 -4.78 5.60
C VAL A 203 24.26 -4.41 4.40
N ALA A 204 24.81 -3.20 4.40
CA ALA A 204 25.86 -2.86 3.47
C ALA A 204 27.09 -3.69 3.87
N ILE A 205 27.43 -4.67 3.04
CA ILE A 205 28.69 -5.40 3.16
C ILE A 205 29.64 -4.68 2.22
N TYR A 206 30.59 -3.97 2.80
CA TYR A 206 31.71 -3.39 2.08
C TYR A 206 32.84 -4.41 2.09
N ASP A 207 33.51 -4.59 0.94
CA ASP A 207 34.78 -5.32 0.86
C ASP A 207 35.90 -4.51 1.54
#